data_AF-A0A4Z0LRI2-F1
#
_entry.id   AF-A0A4Z0LRI2-F1
#
_cell.length_a   1.000
_cell.length_b   1.000
_cell.length_c   1.000
_cell.angle_alpha   90.00
_cell.angle_beta   90.00
_cell.angle_gamma   90.00
#
_symmetry.space_group_name_H-M   'P 1'
#
loop_
_entity.id
_entity.type
_entity.pdbx_description
1 polymer ?
#
loop_
_entity_poly.entity_id
_entity_poly.type
_entity_poly.pdbx_seq_one_letter_code
_entity_poly.pdbx_strand_id
1 'polypeptide(L)'
;MTRYTTTDVLICGAGVTGLTLAIELARHGVSFRLIEKRTTPFTGSRGKGIQPRTQEIFEDLGILNKVVAAGGLYPRLRTYRHDGSYVDSDIAHHTKPTHAEPYHLPLMVPQNVTETIMREQLKAGGHRVEFGCELRHFAQTPRTVTAY
;
A
#
# COMPACT_ATOMS: atom_id res chain seq x y z
N MET A 1 -20.48 -28.99 1.11
CA MET A 1 -21.42 -28.05 1.75
C MET A 1 -20.90 -26.64 1.49
N THR A 2 -21.56 -25.86 0.64
CA THR A 2 -21.09 -24.51 0.26
C THR A 2 -21.44 -23.54 1.39
N ARG A 3 -20.43 -22.96 2.05
CA ARG A 3 -20.65 -21.92 3.09
C ARG A 3 -20.77 -20.56 2.42
N TYR A 4 -21.91 -19.91 2.60
CA TYR A 4 -22.10 -18.51 2.22
C TYR A 4 -21.75 -17.62 3.41
N THR A 5 -20.94 -16.59 3.17
CA THR A 5 -20.60 -15.55 4.15
C THR A 5 -21.07 -14.20 3.62
N THR A 6 -21.78 -13.43 4.44
CA THR A 6 -22.20 -12.06 4.10
C THR A 6 -21.25 -11.05 4.73
N THR A 7 -20.88 -10.02 3.99
CA THR A 7 -20.03 -8.89 4.42
C THR A 7 -20.44 -7.65 3.65
N ASP A 8 -20.15 -6.45 4.15
CA ASP A 8 -20.45 -5.21 3.44
C ASP A 8 -19.55 -5.03 2.21
N VAL A 9 -18.25 -5.38 2.33
CA VAL A 9 -17.26 -5.23 1.25
C VAL A 9 -16.41 -6.49 1.05
N LEU A 10 -16.28 -6.95 -0.19
CA LEU A 10 -15.25 -7.93 -0.58
C LEU A 10 -14.14 -7.24 -1.36
N ILE A 11 -12.92 -7.25 -0.82
CA ILE A 11 -11.72 -6.70 -1.46
C ILE A 11 -10.94 -7.84 -2.12
N CYS A 12 -10.74 -7.75 -3.43
CA CYS A 12 -10.04 -8.76 -4.21
C CYS A 12 -8.64 -8.28 -4.61
N GLY A 13 -7.62 -8.74 -3.89
CA GLY A 13 -6.21 -8.40 -4.08
C GLY A 13 -5.63 -7.68 -2.88
N ALA A 14 -4.56 -8.23 -2.30
CA ALA A 14 -3.92 -7.71 -1.07
C ALA A 14 -2.57 -7.02 -1.34
N GLY A 15 -2.47 -6.30 -2.46
CA GLY A 15 -1.41 -5.31 -2.69
C GLY A 15 -1.68 -4.01 -1.94
N VAL A 16 -0.82 -3.01 -2.12
CA VAL A 16 -0.92 -1.69 -1.47
C VAL A 16 -2.34 -1.11 -1.54
N THR A 17 -2.99 -1.11 -2.71
CA THR A 17 -4.36 -0.57 -2.86
C THR A 17 -5.39 -1.28 -1.99
N GLY A 18 -5.40 -2.62 -1.98
CA GLY A 18 -6.35 -3.40 -1.19
C GLY A 18 -6.08 -3.30 0.30
N LEU A 19 -4.80 -3.24 0.69
CA LEU A 19 -4.40 -3.01 2.08
C LEU A 19 -4.79 -1.62 2.57
N THR A 20 -4.64 -0.57 1.75
CA THR A 20 -5.10 0.79 2.09
C THR A 20 -6.60 0.80 2.34
N LEU A 21 -7.39 0.23 1.41
CA LEU A 21 -8.84 0.16 1.56
C LEU A 21 -9.25 -0.63 2.80
N ALA A 22 -8.60 -1.76 3.07
CA ALA A 22 -8.89 -2.59 4.23
C ALA A 22 -8.61 -1.87 5.55
N ILE A 23 -7.51 -1.13 5.65
CA ILE A 23 -7.18 -0.35 6.85
C ILE A 23 -8.22 0.76 7.06
N GLU A 24 -8.66 1.46 6.00
CA GLU A 24 -9.69 2.49 6.17
C GLU A 24 -11.06 1.91 6.53
N LEU A 25 -11.50 0.83 5.88
CA LEU A 25 -12.74 0.17 6.27
C LEU A 25 -12.71 -0.30 7.73
N ALA A 26 -11.57 -0.82 8.20
CA ALA A 26 -11.37 -1.18 9.60
C ALA A 26 -11.50 0.04 10.54
N ARG A 27 -10.89 1.18 10.20
CA ARG A 27 -10.98 2.43 10.98
C ARG A 27 -12.41 2.96 11.09
N HIS A 28 -13.21 2.75 10.05
CA HIS A 28 -14.62 3.16 10.00
C HIS A 28 -15.61 2.08 10.50
N GLY A 29 -15.12 0.91 10.94
CA GLY A 29 -15.98 -0.17 11.45
C GLY A 29 -16.86 -0.84 10.39
N VAL A 30 -16.51 -0.75 9.11
CA VAL A 30 -17.23 -1.39 8.01
C VAL A 30 -16.77 -2.83 7.87
N SER A 31 -17.69 -3.80 7.75
CA SER A 31 -17.30 -5.20 7.66
C SER A 31 -16.75 -5.54 6.28
N PHE A 32 -15.58 -6.17 6.23
CA PHE A 32 -14.98 -6.58 4.96
C PHE A 32 -14.28 -7.94 5.04
N ARG A 33 -14.11 -8.53 3.85
CA ARG A 33 -13.16 -9.61 3.61
C ARG A 33 -12.10 -9.14 2.62
N LEU A 34 -10.84 -9.48 2.88
CA LEU A 34 -9.70 -9.18 2.01
C LEU A 34 -9.08 -10.48 1.53
N ILE A 35 -9.27 -10.81 0.26
CA ILE A 35 -8.77 -12.05 -0.35
C ILE A 35 -7.59 -11.80 -1.27
N GLU A 36 -6.67 -12.76 -1.35
CA GLU A 36 -5.52 -12.72 -2.26
C GLU A 36 -5.27 -14.10 -2.86
N LYS A 37 -5.13 -14.16 -4.20
CA LYS A 37 -4.94 -15.42 -4.91
C LYS A 37 -3.59 -16.08 -4.62
N ARG A 38 -2.56 -15.29 -4.34
CA ARG A 38 -1.25 -15.83 -3.94
C ARG A 38 -1.35 -16.48 -2.58
N THR A 39 -0.62 -17.57 -2.38
CA THR A 39 -0.55 -18.27 -1.09
C THR A 39 0.34 -17.56 -0.08
N THR A 40 1.24 -16.69 -0.55
CA THR A 40 2.14 -15.89 0.28
C THR A 40 2.24 -14.46 -0.23
N PRO A 41 2.64 -13.50 0.62
CA PRO A 41 2.97 -12.15 0.20
C PRO A 41 3.97 -12.10 -0.96
N PHE A 42 3.89 -11.05 -1.77
CA PHE A 42 4.92 -10.76 -2.76
C PHE A 42 6.24 -10.40 -2.07
N THR A 43 7.35 -11.03 -2.47
CA THR A 43 8.67 -10.79 -1.87
C THR A 43 9.50 -9.74 -2.61
N GLY A 44 9.07 -9.30 -3.80
CA GLY A 44 9.79 -8.33 -4.62
C GLY A 44 9.30 -6.89 -4.46
N SER A 45 9.83 -6.02 -5.31
CA SER A 45 9.45 -4.60 -5.35
C SER A 45 9.24 -4.14 -6.79
N ARG A 46 8.01 -3.73 -7.12
CA ARG A 46 7.70 -3.10 -8.43
C ARG A 46 7.59 -1.58 -8.32
N GLY A 47 7.15 -1.08 -7.16
CA GLY A 47 7.24 0.32 -6.76
C GLY A 47 8.13 0.48 -5.54
N LYS A 48 8.75 1.64 -5.37
CA LYS A 48 9.55 1.95 -4.17
C LYS A 48 9.46 3.40 -3.70
N GLY A 49 8.76 4.26 -4.43
CA GLY A 49 8.64 5.67 -4.08
C GLY A 49 7.36 5.95 -3.32
N ILE A 50 7.49 6.45 -2.11
CA ILE A 50 6.39 7.01 -1.32
C ILE A 50 6.45 8.53 -1.46
N GLN A 51 5.55 9.08 -2.28
CA GLN A 51 5.48 10.51 -2.54
C GLN A 51 4.96 11.28 -1.31
N PRO A 52 5.25 12.58 -1.18
CA PRO A 52 4.77 13.40 -0.07
C PRO A 52 3.30 13.23 0.28
N ARG A 53 2.40 13.30 -0.71
CA ARG A 53 0.97 13.14 -0.44
C ARG A 53 0.58 11.75 0.04
N THR A 54 1.34 10.71 -0.35
CA THR A 54 1.17 9.36 0.20
C THR A 54 1.68 9.26 1.64
N GLN A 55 2.70 10.04 2.01
CA GLN A 55 3.18 10.10 3.39
C GLN A 55 2.12 10.67 4.33
N GLU A 56 1.38 11.71 3.90
CA GLU A 56 0.23 12.24 4.65
C GLU A 56 -0.84 11.16 4.86
N ILE A 57 -1.20 10.42 3.81
CA ILE A 57 -2.14 9.29 3.93
C ILE A 57 -1.59 8.22 4.89
N PHE A 58 -0.28 7.93 4.84
CA PHE A 58 0.34 6.95 5.74
C PHE A 58 0.41 7.44 7.18
N GLU A 59 0.46 8.75 7.41
CA GLU A 59 0.34 9.36 8.72
C GLU A 59 -1.08 9.16 9.26
N ASP A 60 -2.10 9.47 8.45
CA ASP A 60 -3.50 9.23 8.79
C ASP A 60 -3.73 7.76 9.14
N LEU A 61 -3.20 6.83 8.35
CA LEU A 61 -3.27 5.38 8.59
C LEU A 61 -2.46 4.89 9.80
N GLY A 62 -1.63 5.76 10.41
CA GLY A 62 -0.81 5.44 11.58
C GLY A 62 0.42 4.58 11.29
N ILE A 63 0.87 4.53 10.03
CA ILE A 63 2.01 3.69 9.60
C ILE A 63 3.25 4.49 9.22
N LEU A 64 3.16 5.81 9.06
CA LEU A 64 4.26 6.62 8.53
C LEU A 64 5.56 6.45 9.32
N ASN A 65 5.52 6.47 10.65
CA ASN A 65 6.74 6.29 11.47
C ASN A 65 7.45 4.97 11.19
N LYS A 66 6.70 3.88 10.97
CA LYS A 66 7.26 2.57 10.61
C LYS A 66 7.85 2.60 9.19
N VAL A 67 7.18 3.29 8.26
CA VAL A 67 7.62 3.45 6.87
C VAL A 67 8.91 4.29 6.78
N VAL A 68 9.00 5.38 7.54
CA VAL A 68 10.21 6.22 7.66
C VAL A 68 11.35 5.41 8.26
N ALA A 69 11.12 4.67 9.34
CA ALA A 69 12.14 3.85 9.99
C ALA A 69 12.66 2.70 9.11
N ALA A 70 11.83 2.15 8.24
CA ALA A 70 12.21 1.09 7.32
C ALA A 70 12.77 1.60 5.98
N GLY A 71 12.64 2.91 5.73
CA GLY A 71 12.97 3.57 4.48
C GLY A 71 14.21 4.44 4.53
N GLY A 72 14.44 5.14 3.43
CA GLY A 72 15.43 6.20 3.37
C GLY A 72 15.10 7.21 2.28
N LEU A 73 15.87 8.29 2.22
CA LEU A 73 15.80 9.21 1.10
C LEU A 73 16.30 8.53 -0.18
N TYR A 74 15.82 9.04 -1.32
CA TYR A 74 16.35 8.63 -2.61
C TYR A 74 17.84 9.01 -2.73
N PRO A 75 18.69 8.12 -3.27
CA PRO A 75 20.07 8.47 -3.57
C PRO A 75 20.12 9.52 -4.68
N ARG A 76 21.26 10.22 -4.81
CA ARG A 76 21.50 11.11 -5.95
C ARG A 76 21.42 10.33 -7.27
N LEU A 77 20.84 10.97 -8.27
CA LEU A 77 20.73 10.44 -9.62
C LEU A 77 21.99 10.78 -10.41
N ARG A 78 22.66 9.75 -10.96
CA ARG A 78 23.72 9.93 -11.95
C ARG A 78 23.16 9.79 -13.35
N THR A 79 23.25 10.86 -14.14
CA THR A 79 22.86 10.87 -15.54
C THR A 79 24.11 10.87 -16.42
N TYR A 80 24.26 9.84 -17.25
CA TYR A 80 25.36 9.71 -18.21
C TYR A 80 24.98 10.37 -19.54
N ARG A 81 25.94 11.05 -20.16
CA ARG A 81 25.84 11.61 -21.51
C ARG A 81 26.47 10.66 -22.53
N HIS A 82 26.20 10.89 -23.81
CA HIS A 82 26.72 10.06 -24.90
C HIS A 82 28.25 10.06 -25.00
N ASP A 83 28.91 11.13 -24.53
CA ASP A 83 30.37 11.24 -24.48
C ASP A 83 31.02 10.52 -23.28
N GLY A 84 30.22 9.82 -22.46
CA GLY A 84 30.68 9.13 -21.26
C GLY A 84 30.84 10.02 -20.02
N SER A 85 30.68 11.34 -20.15
CA SER A 85 30.61 12.24 -18.99
C SER A 85 29.32 12.01 -18.21
N TYR A 86 29.29 12.43 -16.93
CA TYR A 86 28.10 12.32 -16.10
C TYR A 86 27.80 13.60 -15.31
N VAL A 87 26.59 13.68 -14.77
CA VAL A 87 26.20 14.66 -13.76
C VAL A 87 25.44 13.97 -12.63
N ASP A 88 25.77 14.31 -11.38
CA ASP A 88 25.02 13.88 -10.21
C ASP A 88 24.02 14.97 -9.80
N SER A 89 22.74 14.65 -9.72
CA SER A 89 21.67 15.56 -9.32
C SER A 89 20.82 14.96 -8.21
N ASP A 90 20.21 15.81 -7.38
CA ASP A 90 19.22 15.34 -6.41
C ASP A 90 17.93 14.94 -7.15
N ILE A 91 17.24 13.93 -6.63
CA ILE A 91 15.98 13.43 -7.23
C ILE A 91 14.80 14.36 -6.90
N ALA A 92 14.90 15.13 -5.82
CA ALA A 92 13.88 16.07 -5.40
C ALA A 92 14.53 17.38 -4.94
N HIS A 93 13.82 18.50 -5.17
CA HIS A 93 14.21 19.79 -4.62
C HIS A 93 13.95 19.81 -3.12
N HIS A 94 14.95 20.26 -2.35
CA HIS A 94 14.80 20.45 -0.92
C HIS A 94 14.09 21.77 -0.64
N THR A 95 12.77 21.68 -0.40
CA THR A 95 11.96 22.82 0.06
C THR A 95 11.69 22.67 1.56
N LYS A 96 11.61 23.78 2.29
CA LYS A 96 11.24 23.74 3.72
C LYS A 96 9.78 23.29 3.86
N PRO A 97 9.47 22.37 4.80
CA PRO A 97 8.11 22.02 5.16
C PRO A 97 7.24 23.24 5.46
N THR A 98 6.00 23.18 4.99
CA THR A 98 4.95 24.14 5.33
C THR A 98 3.81 23.40 6.01
N HIS A 99 2.87 24.13 6.60
CA HIS A 99 1.68 23.50 7.17
C HIS A 99 0.81 22.79 6.11
N ALA A 100 0.76 23.32 4.88
CA ALA A 100 -0.02 22.73 3.79
C ALA A 100 0.69 21.55 3.13
N GLU A 101 2.02 21.52 3.19
CA GLU A 101 2.87 20.48 2.61
C GLU A 101 3.89 20.08 3.70
N PRO A 102 3.54 19.18 4.63
CA PRO A 102 4.42 18.81 5.73
C PRO A 102 5.58 17.91 5.28
N TYR A 103 5.40 17.17 4.18
CA TYR A 103 6.43 16.32 3.57
C TYR A 103 6.84 16.91 2.21
N HIS A 104 8.14 16.87 1.90
CA HIS A 104 8.69 17.41 0.64
C HIS A 104 9.59 16.44 -0.10
N LEU A 105 10.14 15.46 0.60
CA LEU A 105 11.06 14.49 0.02
C LEU A 105 10.35 13.15 -0.11
N PRO A 106 10.43 12.49 -1.27
CA PRO A 106 9.93 11.13 -1.41
C PRO A 106 10.79 10.17 -0.57
N LEU A 107 10.14 9.19 0.06
CA LEU A 107 10.83 8.09 0.71
C LEU A 107 11.01 6.95 -0.29
N MET A 108 12.17 6.31 -0.25
CA MET A 108 12.43 5.06 -0.95
C MET A 108 12.26 3.88 0.01
N VAL A 109 11.21 3.09 -0.20
CA VAL A 109 10.87 1.91 0.60
C VAL A 109 10.44 0.79 -0.34
N PRO A 110 11.06 -0.40 -0.31
CA PRO A 110 10.64 -1.52 -1.13
C PRO A 110 9.16 -1.90 -0.90
N GLN A 111 8.43 -2.19 -1.96
CA GLN A 111 7.00 -2.50 -1.91
C GLN A 111 6.66 -3.60 -0.90
N ASN A 112 7.44 -4.70 -0.88
CA ASN A 112 7.24 -5.81 0.05
C ASN A 112 7.34 -5.37 1.52
N VAL A 113 8.21 -4.40 1.82
CA VAL A 113 8.38 -3.83 3.16
C VAL A 113 7.16 -2.97 3.51
N THR A 114 6.75 -2.07 2.61
CA THR A 114 5.54 -1.25 2.79
C THR A 114 4.31 -2.12 3.02
N GLU A 115 4.08 -3.13 2.17
CA GLU A 115 2.94 -4.04 2.34
C GLU A 115 3.04 -4.88 3.62
N THR A 116 4.25 -5.18 4.12
CA THR A 116 4.43 -5.87 5.41
C THR A 116 3.98 -4.98 6.56
N ILE A 117 4.40 -3.72 6.58
CA ILE A 117 3.98 -2.73 7.58
C ILE A 117 2.44 -2.59 7.57
N MET A 118 1.84 -2.50 6.39
CA MET A 118 0.38 -2.39 6.25
C MET A 118 -0.36 -3.65 6.72
N ARG A 119 0.16 -4.85 6.43
CA ARG A 119 -0.42 -6.11 6.94
C ARG A 119 -0.34 -6.21 8.46
N GLU A 120 0.76 -5.78 9.06
CA GLU A 120 0.88 -5.74 10.53
C GLU A 120 -0.05 -4.70 11.16
N GLN A 121 -0.25 -3.55 10.50
CA GLN A 121 -1.25 -2.56 10.93
C GLN A 121 -2.67 -3.15 10.90
N LEU A 122 -3.03 -3.82 9.81
CA LEU A 122 -4.32 -4.48 9.66
C LEU A 122 -4.54 -5.57 10.74
N LYS A 123 -3.49 -6.35 11.00
CA LYS A 123 -3.47 -7.40 12.05
C LYS A 123 -3.63 -6.83 13.45
N ALA A 124 -2.99 -5.70 13.75
CA ALA A 124 -3.16 -5.01 15.03
C ALA A 124 -4.62 -4.55 15.25
N GLY A 125 -5.34 -4.24 14.17
CA GLY A 125 -6.78 -3.97 14.18
C GLY A 125 -7.68 -5.21 14.23
N GLY A 126 -7.12 -6.43 14.32
CA GLY A 126 -7.89 -7.68 14.36
C GLY A 126 -8.31 -8.23 12.99
N HIS A 127 -7.82 -7.65 11.91
CA HIS A 127 -8.16 -8.04 10.53
C HIS A 127 -6.97 -8.73 9.85
N ARG A 128 -7.22 -9.53 8.81
CA ARG A 128 -6.17 -10.27 8.10
C ARG A 128 -6.51 -10.48 6.63
N VAL A 129 -5.47 -10.70 5.84
CA VAL A 129 -5.59 -11.18 4.46
C VAL A 129 -5.90 -12.67 4.46
N GLU A 130 -6.86 -13.08 3.64
CA GLU A 130 -7.14 -14.47 3.27
C GLU A 130 -6.32 -14.85 2.02
N PHE A 131 -5.10 -15.35 2.24
CA PHE A 131 -4.23 -15.82 1.16
C PHE A 131 -4.70 -17.16 0.57
N GLY A 132 -4.34 -17.42 -0.68
CA GLY A 132 -4.76 -18.60 -1.44
C GLY A 132 -6.24 -18.58 -1.83
N CYS A 133 -6.90 -17.42 -1.74
CA CYS A 133 -8.30 -17.24 -2.08
C CYS A 133 -8.43 -16.36 -3.34
N GLU A 134 -8.87 -16.97 -4.43
CA GLU A 134 -9.02 -16.29 -5.71
C GLU A 134 -10.50 -16.08 -6.02
N LEU A 135 -10.90 -14.84 -6.29
CA LEU A 135 -12.20 -14.56 -6.88
C LEU A 135 -12.23 -15.13 -8.30
N ARG A 136 -13.08 -16.14 -8.54
CA ARG A 136 -13.23 -16.75 -9.86
C ARG A 136 -14.33 -16.10 -10.66
N HIS A 137 -15.48 -15.90 -10.02
CA HIS A 137 -16.66 -15.35 -10.68
C HIS A 137 -17.44 -14.45 -9.71
N PHE A 138 -18.22 -13.53 -10.28
CA PHE A 138 -19.22 -12.81 -9.51
C PHE A 138 -20.47 -12.56 -10.36
N ALA A 139 -21.61 -12.48 -9.70
CA ALA A 139 -22.86 -11.98 -10.27
C ALA A 139 -23.29 -10.75 -9.51
N GLN A 140 -23.87 -9.77 -10.20
CA GLN A 140 -24.36 -8.55 -9.58
C GLN A 140 -25.83 -8.32 -9.90
N THR A 141 -26.54 -7.78 -8.92
CA THR A 141 -27.87 -7.18 -9.07
C THR A 141 -27.74 -5.69 -8.77
N PRO A 142 -28.79 -4.88 -8.93
CA PRO A 142 -28.76 -3.48 -8.52
C PRO A 142 -28.48 -3.25 -7.02
N ARG A 143 -28.60 -4.29 -6.18
CA ARG A 143 -28.46 -4.18 -4.71
C ARG A 143 -27.36 -5.02 -4.10
N THR A 144 -26.86 -6.04 -4.81
CA THR A 144 -25.95 -7.04 -4.22
C THR A 144 -24.92 -7.53 -5.22
N VAL A 145 -23.77 -7.94 -4.70
CA VAL A 145 -22.77 -8.72 -5.44
C VAL A 145 -22.62 -10.07 -4.75
N THR A 146 -22.70 -11.15 -5.54
CA THR A 146 -22.44 -12.52 -5.08
C THR A 146 -21.14 -13.01 -5.72
N ALA A 147 -20.15 -13.32 -4.91
CA ALA A 147 -18.86 -13.85 -5.34
C ALA A 147 -18.83 -15.39 -5.20
N TYR A 148 -18.21 -16.06 -6.18
CA TYR A 148 -18.05 -17.52 -6.25
C TYR A 148 -16.57 -17.92 -6.40
#